data_AF-A0A5J5LZ99-F1
#
_entry.id   AF-A0A5J5LZ99-F1
#
_cell.length_a   1.000
_cell.length_b   1.000
_cell.length_c   1.000
_cell.angle_alpha   90.00
_cell.angle_beta   90.00
_cell.angle_gamma   90.00
#
_symmetry.space_group_name_H-M   'P 1'
#
loop_
_entity.id
_entity.type
_entity.pdbx_description
1 polymer ?
#
loop_
_entity_poly.entity_id
_entity_poly.type
_entity_poly.pdbx_seq_one_letter_code
_entity_poly.pdbx_strand_id
1 'polypeptide(L)' 'MAKSAIFKPSLFGLKHSNRDFTQKETWGKNQFNSSFPASLCAYLDGKGLKNVYLKLDENLKIQLAELSTQEL' A
#
# COMPACT_ATOMS: atom_id res chain seq x y z
N MET A 1 34.53 5.95 0.78
CA MET A 1 33.23 6.09 0.10
C MET A 1 32.30 5.01 0.65
N ALA A 2 31.19 5.36 1.31
CA ALA A 2 30.28 4.37 1.87
C ALA A 2 29.60 3.59 0.74
N LYS A 3 29.60 2.25 0.81
CA LYS A 3 28.81 1.40 -0.10
C LYS A 3 27.34 1.80 0.06
N SER A 4 26.76 2.43 -0.95
CA SER A 4 25.31 2.57 -1.03
C SER A 4 24.72 1.17 -0.99
N ALA A 5 23.88 0.86 0.00
CA ALA A 5 23.16 -0.39 0.02
C ALA A 5 22.33 -0.50 -1.26
N ILE A 6 22.43 -1.63 -1.97
CA ILE A 6 21.57 -1.92 -3.11
C ILE A 6 20.21 -2.28 -2.53
N PHE A 7 19.29 -1.32 -2.48
CA PHE A 7 17.91 -1.61 -2.13
C PHE A 7 17.24 -2.28 -3.33
N LYS A 8 16.76 -3.51 -3.14
CA LYS A 8 15.87 -4.11 -4.13
C LYS A 8 14.60 -3.24 -4.22
N PRO A 9 14.15 -2.90 -5.44
CA PRO A 9 12.86 -2.24 -5.63
C PRO A 9 11.77 -2.96 -4.84
N SER A 10 10.97 -2.20 -4.10
CA SER A 10 9.80 -2.69 -3.36
C SER A 10 8.88 -1.50 -3.04
N LEU A 11 7.66 -1.81 -2.63
CA LEU A 11 6.75 -0.83 -2.05
C LEU A 11 6.89 -0.79 -0.52
N PHE A 12 6.66 0.38 0.08
CA PHE A 12 6.80 0.60 1.51
C PHE A 12 6.01 -0.43 2.32
N GLY A 13 6.64 -0.98 3.37
CA GLY A 13 6.01 -1.95 4.29
C GLY A 13 5.79 -3.35 3.73
N LEU A 14 5.89 -3.57 2.42
CA LEU A 14 5.70 -4.89 1.81
C LEU A 14 6.97 -5.73 1.94
N LYS A 15 6.99 -6.62 2.94
CA LYS A 15 8.10 -7.56 3.21
C LYS A 15 7.90 -8.94 2.59
N HIS A 16 6.66 -9.42 2.59
CA HIS A 16 6.27 -10.74 2.08
C HIS A 16 5.24 -10.56 0.98
N SER A 17 5.72 -10.50 -0.27
CA SER A 17 4.87 -10.37 -1.45
C SER A 17 5.17 -11.51 -2.41
N ASN A 18 4.13 -12.03 -3.07
CA ASN A 18 4.29 -12.93 -4.21
C ASN A 18 4.66 -12.18 -5.51
N ARG A 19 4.83 -10.85 -5.44
CA ARG A 19 5.22 -9.98 -6.54
C ARG A 19 6.71 -9.66 -6.49
N ASP A 20 7.38 -9.74 -7.63
CA ASP A 20 8.77 -9.32 -7.79
C ASP A 20 8.84 -7.90 -8.35
N PHE A 21 9.01 -6.91 -7.48
CA PHE A 21 9.08 -5.50 -7.86
C PHE A 21 10.37 -5.13 -8.62
N THR A 22 11.32 -6.06 -8.77
CA THR A 22 12.45 -5.86 -9.70
C THR A 22 12.02 -6.00 -11.17
N GLN A 23 10.86 -6.63 -11.43
CA GLN A 23 10.29 -6.80 -12.76
C GLN A 23 9.39 -5.63 -13.14
N LYS A 24 9.52 -5.15 -14.38
CA LYS A 24 8.74 -4.02 -14.91
C LYS A 24 7.24 -4.32 -14.90
N GLU A 25 6.86 -5.57 -15.14
CA GLU A 25 5.48 -6.04 -15.27
C GLU A 25 4.70 -5.90 -13.96
N THR A 26 5.40 -5.99 -12.82
CA THR A 26 4.81 -5.80 -11.49
C THR A 26 4.39 -4.35 -11.23
N TRP A 27 5.00 -3.39 -11.93
CA TRP A 27 4.58 -1.98 -11.91
C TRP A 27 3.44 -1.68 -12.91
N GLY A 28 2.99 -2.69 -13.66
CA GLY A 28 1.82 -2.56 -14.53
C GLY A 28 0.51 -2.49 -13.76
N LYS A 29 -0.51 -1.86 -14.38
CA LYS A 29 -1.85 -1.60 -13.83
C LYS A 29 -2.43 -2.78 -13.01
N ASN A 30 -2.32 -4.00 -13.52
CA ASN A 30 -3.00 -5.15 -12.91
C ASN A 30 -2.34 -5.65 -11.61
N GLN A 31 -1.01 -5.48 -11.47
CA GLN A 31 -0.28 -5.94 -10.28
C GLN A 31 -0.07 -4.79 -9.28
N PHE A 32 0.18 -3.59 -9.80
CA PHE A 32 0.35 -2.40 -8.99
C PHE A 32 -0.93 -2.02 -8.24
N ASN A 33 -2.11 -2.09 -8.88
CA ASN A 33 -3.36 -1.65 -8.27
C ASN A 33 -3.79 -2.44 -7.03
N SER A 34 -3.32 -3.68 -6.85
CA SER A 34 -3.54 -4.44 -5.61
C SER A 34 -2.41 -4.23 -4.60
N SER A 35 -1.17 -4.05 -5.06
CA SER A 35 -0.01 -3.89 -4.18
C SER A 35 0.10 -2.48 -3.57
N PHE A 36 -0.28 -1.45 -4.34
CA PHE A 36 -0.16 -0.06 -3.92
C PHE A 36 -1.07 0.30 -2.74
N PRO A 37 -2.37 -0.06 -2.71
CA PRO A 37 -3.21 0.22 -1.54
C PRO A 37 -2.66 -0.40 -0.26
N ALA A 38 -2.17 -1.63 -0.29
CA ALA A 38 -1.55 -2.29 0.86
C ALA A 38 -0.30 -1.53 1.36
N SER A 39 0.54 -1.09 0.43
CA SER A 39 1.73 -0.27 0.76
C SER A 39 1.36 1.10 1.31
N LEU A 40 0.35 1.75 0.74
CA LEU A 40 -0.16 3.02 1.23
C LEU A 40 -0.67 2.88 2.67
N CYS A 41 -1.35 1.77 2.99
CA CYS A 41 -1.82 1.51 4.35
C CYS A 41 -0.66 1.39 5.34
N ALA A 42 0.36 0.60 4.98
CA ALA A 42 1.57 0.48 5.79
C ALA A 42 2.30 1.82 5.95
N TYR A 43 2.32 2.66 4.91
CA TYR A 43 2.96 3.97 4.96
C TYR A 43 2.25 4.92 5.92
N LEU A 44 0.91 4.99 5.86
CA LEU A 44 0.12 5.82 6.77
C LEU A 44 0.31 5.37 8.22
N ASP A 45 0.28 4.06 8.49
CA ASP A 45 0.57 3.49 9.81
C ASP A 45 1.96 3.87 10.31
N GLY A 46 2.98 3.72 9.47
CA GLY A 46 4.35 4.12 9.78
C GLY A 46 4.52 5.63 10.03
N LYS A 47 3.53 6.45 9.67
CA LYS A 47 3.43 7.88 9.98
C LYS A 47 2.50 8.20 11.15
N GLY A 48 1.86 7.20 11.77
CA GLY A 48 0.86 7.39 12.82
C GLY A 48 -0.45 8.00 12.31
N LEU A 49 -0.74 7.86 11.01
CA LEU A 49 -1.96 8.32 10.38
C LEU A 49 -2.92 7.15 10.20
N LYS A 50 -4.22 7.42 10.33
CA LYS A 50 -5.27 6.44 10.01
C LYS A 50 -5.42 6.30 8.50
N ASN A 51 -5.86 5.12 8.07
CA ASN A 51 -6.23 4.91 6.67
C ASN A 51 -7.60 5.50 6.40
N VAL A 52 -7.74 6.11 5.22
CA VAL A 52 -9.01 6.68 4.77
C VAL A 52 -9.55 5.81 3.63
N TYR A 53 -10.79 5.35 3.79
CA TYR A 53 -11.50 4.51 2.83
C TYR A 53 -12.77 5.20 2.34
N LEU A 54 -13.17 4.85 1.13
CA LEU A 54 -14.50 5.15 0.61
C LEU A 54 -15.41 3.99 0.97
N LYS A 55 -16.46 4.27 1.75
CA LYS A 55 -17.54 3.33 2.04
C LYS A 55 -18.84 3.80 1.37
N LEU A 56 -19.74 2.87 1.11
CA LEU A 56 -21.11 3.19 0.75
C LEU A 56 -21.97 3.20 2.01
N ASP A 57 -22.86 4.17 2.12
CA ASP A 57 -23.92 4.12 3.12
C ASP A 57 -25.09 3.25 2.66
N GLU A 58 -26.10 3.13 3.52
CA GLU A 58 -27.33 2.39 3.27
C GLU A 58 -28.11 2.87 2.03
N ASN A 59 -27.82 4.08 1.54
CA ASN A 59 -28.42 4.68 0.34
C ASN A 59 -27.45 4.67 -0.86
N LEU A 60 -26.36 3.90 -0.79
CA LEU A 60 -25.32 3.81 -1.82
C LEU A 60 -24.60 5.14 -2.12
N LYS A 61 -24.57 6.06 -1.16
CA LYS A 61 -23.78 7.29 -1.28
C LYS A 61 -22.38 7.06 -0.72
N ILE A 62 -21.40 7.64 -1.39
CA ILE A 62 -19.99 7.57 -1.00
C ILE A 62 -19.79 8.40 0.28
N GLN A 63 -19.18 7.79 1.29
CA GLN A 63 -18.73 8.46 2.51
C GLN A 63 -17.27 8.12 2.79
N LEU A 64 -16.54 9.05 3.39
CA LEU A 64 -15.20 8.79 3.92
C LEU A 64 -15.32 8.07 5.26
N ALA A 65 -14.48 7.07 5.47
CA ALA A 65 -14.33 6.37 6.73
C ALA A 65 -12.85 6.26 7.09
N GLU A 66 -12.54 6.31 8.38
CA GLU A 66 -11.20 6.05 8.88
C GLU A 66 -11.16 4.67 9.52
N LEU A 67 -10.07 3.94 9.29
CA LEU A 67 -9.78 2.66 9.95
C LEU A 67 -8.29 2.59 10.28
N SER A 68 -7.94 2.01 11.43
CA SER A 68 -6.53 1.76 11.74
C SER A 68 -6.00 0.59 10.91
N THR A 69 -4.69 0.55 10.65
CA THR A 69 -4.08 -0.55 9.90
C THR A 69 -4.19 -1.89 10.65
N GLN A 70 -4.28 -1.84 11.98
CA GLN A 70 -4.41 -3.01 12.84
C GLN A 70 -5.80 -3.68 12.73
N GLU A 71 -6.79 -2.97 12.17
CA GLU A 71 -8.16 -3.45 12.00
C GLU A 71 -8.45 -4.00 10.59
N LEU A 72 -7.46 -3.99 9.68
CA LEU A 72 -7.53 -4.58 8.33
C LEU A 72 -7.24 -6.07 8.34
#